data_AF-A0A969GFJ9-F1
#
_entry.id   AF-A0A969GFJ9-F1
#
_cell.length_a   1.000
_cell.length_b   1.000
_cell.length_c   1.000
_cell.angle_alpha   90.00
_cell.angle_beta   90.00
_cell.angle_gamma   90.00
#
_symmetry.space_group_name_H-M   'P 1'
#
loop_
_entity.id
_entity.type
_entity.pdbx_description
1 polymer ?
#
loop_
_entity_poly.entity_id
_entity_poly.type
_entity_poly.pdbx_seq_one_letter_code
_entity_poly.pdbx_strand_id
1 'polypeptide(L)'
;MDNLDEESARVSISQIESIGETLFEELFPEQLRVEYWKRIKKLREQGIVKTLLITSDEPWIPWEMVKPYEFGEDGEDDQSDGFLAETFQTCRWLAGRGPFDGVRVQAATVVVPKLDLPFARREQEYFVNTLGPARQTLVTTLQRRADLLDAFADGGFQLLHFAAHGRFDGADPDASPLTLQDGELTPDQMSGSSIRGLRTQKPIVFSTPAYGASCLCAHRSGRLGGQTGQ
;
A
#
# COMPACT_ATOMS: atom_id res chain seq x y z
N MET A 1 -15.68 33.64 1.56
CA MET A 1 -15.65 32.64 2.65
C MET A 1 -14.68 31.55 2.22
N ASP A 2 -13.50 31.93 1.68
CA ASP A 2 -12.53 31.02 1.01
C ASP A 2 -11.14 31.02 1.68
N ASN A 3 -10.79 32.06 2.46
CA ASN A 3 -9.47 32.15 3.10
C ASN A 3 -9.27 31.17 4.28
N LEU A 4 -10.36 30.74 4.93
CA LEU A 4 -10.28 29.83 6.09
C LEU A 4 -9.90 28.40 5.66
N ASP A 5 -10.24 28.01 4.42
CA ASP A 5 -9.97 26.67 3.91
C ASP A 5 -8.53 26.54 3.41
N GLU A 6 -7.98 27.58 2.76
CA GLU A 6 -6.58 27.59 2.32
C GLU A 6 -5.60 27.69 3.50
N GLU A 7 -5.90 28.50 4.51
CA GLU A 7 -5.07 28.63 5.71
C GLU A 7 -5.06 27.32 6.51
N SER A 8 -6.22 26.68 6.68
CA SER A 8 -6.33 25.37 7.33
C SER A 8 -5.62 24.26 6.54
N ALA A 9 -5.70 24.28 5.20
CA ALA A 9 -4.98 23.33 4.35
C ALA A 9 -3.45 23.53 4.44
N ARG A 10 -2.97 24.78 4.45
CA ARG A 10 -1.54 25.08 4.61
C ARG A 10 -0.99 24.65 5.96
N VAL A 11 -1.73 24.90 7.04
CA VAL A 11 -1.37 24.43 8.39
C VAL A 11 -1.32 22.90 8.43
N SER A 12 -2.26 22.23 7.77
CA SER A 12 -2.29 20.76 7.69
C SER A 12 -1.09 20.20 6.91
N ILE A 13 -0.68 20.86 5.81
CA ILE A 13 0.47 20.43 5.01
C ILE A 13 1.78 20.61 5.78
N SER A 14 1.98 21.77 6.41
CA SER A 14 3.19 22.03 7.22
C SER A 14 3.35 21.02 8.35
N GLN A 15 2.25 20.61 8.99
CA GLN A 15 2.29 19.57 10.02
C GLN A 15 2.75 18.22 9.46
N ILE A 16 2.27 17.84 8.28
CA ILE A 16 2.67 16.59 7.61
C ILE A 16 4.14 16.63 7.20
N GLU A 17 4.62 17.79 6.73
CA GLU A 17 6.03 17.97 6.37
C GLU A 17 6.94 17.80 7.60
N SER A 18 6.63 18.46 8.71
CA SER A 18 7.42 18.32 9.95
C SER A 18 7.41 16.89 10.51
N ILE A 19 6.28 16.17 10.39
CA ILE A 19 6.22 14.74 10.74
C ILE A 19 7.16 13.95 9.82
N GLY A 20 7.13 14.21 8.52
CA GLY A 20 7.97 13.53 7.55
C GLY A 20 9.47 13.78 7.75
N GLU A 21 9.84 15.00 8.12
CA GLU A 21 11.20 15.40 8.47
C GLU A 21 11.68 14.71 9.76
N THR A 22 10.83 14.66 10.78
CA THR A 22 11.11 13.92 12.02
C THR A 22 11.35 12.44 11.75
N LEU A 23 10.50 11.82 10.92
CA LEU A 23 10.68 10.43 10.51
C LEU A 23 12.01 10.22 9.76
N PHE A 24 12.45 11.18 8.96
CA PHE A 24 13.74 11.08 8.28
C PHE A 24 14.91 11.11 9.27
N GLU A 25 14.89 12.01 10.26
CA GLU A 25 15.93 12.06 11.29
C GLU A 25 16.02 10.78 12.13
N GLU A 26 14.86 10.26 12.55
CA GLU A 26 14.79 9.11 13.44
C GLU A 26 15.13 7.80 12.73
N LEU A 27 14.67 7.64 11.48
CA LEU A 27 14.77 6.37 10.75
C LEU A 27 16.04 6.26 9.91
N PHE A 28 16.63 7.37 9.46
CA PHE A 28 17.83 7.35 8.62
C PHE A 28 19.07 7.64 9.46
N PRO A 29 19.95 6.64 9.67
CA PRO A 29 21.25 6.89 10.30
C PRO A 29 22.02 7.98 9.54
N GLU A 30 22.85 8.74 10.24
CA GLU A 30 23.63 9.85 9.67
C GLU A 30 24.36 9.46 8.37
N GLN A 31 24.98 8.28 8.35
CA GLN A 31 25.68 7.75 7.17
C GLN A 31 24.75 7.59 5.97
N LEU A 32 23.50 7.15 6.19
CA LEU A 32 22.50 7.00 5.14
C LEU A 32 21.97 8.36 4.68
N ARG A 33 21.77 9.32 5.59
CA ARG A 33 21.39 10.70 5.24
C ARG A 33 22.45 11.35 4.34
N VAL A 34 23.73 11.18 4.69
CA VAL A 34 24.86 11.65 3.89
C VAL A 34 24.88 11.00 2.50
N GLU A 35 24.73 9.68 2.40
CA GLU A 35 24.66 8.99 1.11
C GLU A 35 23.43 9.39 0.29
N TYR A 36 22.31 9.67 0.96
CA TYR A 36 21.09 10.14 0.31
C TYR A 36 21.35 11.41 -0.50
N TRP A 37 21.88 12.44 0.17
CA TRP A 37 22.16 13.74 -0.44
C TRP A 37 23.32 13.69 -1.44
N LYS A 38 24.42 13.00 -1.09
CA LYS A 38 25.61 12.95 -1.96
C LYS A 38 25.39 12.13 -3.24
N ARG A 39 24.57 11.08 -3.19
CA ARG A 39 24.50 10.09 -4.27
C ARG A 39 23.10 9.67 -4.66
N ILE A 40 22.25 9.25 -3.72
CA ILE A 40 20.96 8.62 -4.05
C ILE A 40 20.06 9.61 -4.79
N LYS A 41 19.91 10.85 -4.28
CA LYS A 41 19.12 11.91 -4.90
C LYS A 41 19.56 12.18 -6.33
N LYS A 42 20.86 12.33 -6.56
CA LYS A 42 21.43 12.56 -7.89
C LYS A 42 21.17 11.39 -8.85
N LEU A 43 21.36 10.15 -8.40
CA LEU A 43 21.06 8.97 -9.22
C LEU A 43 19.57 8.87 -9.56
N ARG A 44 18.69 9.29 -8.65
CA ARG A 44 17.25 9.35 -8.87
C ARG A 44 16.87 10.42 -9.89
N GLU A 45 17.39 11.64 -9.75
CA GLU A 45 17.16 12.75 -10.69
C GLU A 45 17.68 12.42 -12.10
N GLN A 46 18.74 11.61 -12.20
CA GLN A 46 19.24 11.07 -13.47
C GLN A 46 18.41 9.91 -14.03
N GLY A 47 17.39 9.44 -13.29
CA GLY A 47 16.53 8.32 -13.67
C GLY A 47 17.22 6.95 -13.59
N ILE A 48 18.40 6.86 -12.97
CA ILE A 48 19.15 5.61 -12.80
C ILE A 48 18.51 4.77 -11.69
N VAL A 49 18.13 5.42 -10.58
CA VAL A 49 17.40 4.79 -9.48
C VAL A 49 15.96 5.30 -9.52
N LYS A 50 14.99 4.40 -9.58
CA LYS A 50 13.56 4.75 -9.61
C LYS A 50 12.77 4.15 -8.45
N THR A 51 13.29 3.09 -7.86
CA THR A 51 12.62 2.28 -6.87
C THR A 51 13.34 2.36 -5.53
N LEU A 52 12.57 2.38 -4.45
CA LEU A 52 13.08 2.25 -3.09
C LEU A 52 12.37 1.06 -2.44
N LEU A 53 13.13 -0.03 -2.24
CA LEU A 53 12.64 -1.22 -1.54
C LEU A 53 13.04 -1.14 -0.07
N ILE A 54 12.04 -1.13 0.80
CA ILE A 54 12.21 -1.01 2.24
C ILE A 54 11.92 -2.38 2.85
N THR A 55 12.94 -2.97 3.47
CA THR A 55 12.79 -4.21 4.23
C THR A 55 12.69 -3.89 5.72
N SER A 56 11.53 -4.10 6.32
CA SER A 56 11.29 -3.83 7.74
C SER A 56 10.36 -4.87 8.34
N ASP A 57 10.69 -5.34 9.54
CA ASP A 57 9.81 -6.14 10.40
C ASP A 57 8.82 -5.29 11.20
N GLU A 58 8.94 -3.96 11.16
CA GLU A 58 8.07 -3.00 11.87
C GLU A 58 6.88 -2.56 10.99
N PRO A 59 5.64 -3.01 11.29
CA PRO A 59 4.43 -2.68 10.55
C PRO A 59 3.96 -1.23 10.60
N TRP A 60 4.31 -0.47 11.63
CA TRP A 60 3.63 0.80 11.91
C TRP A 60 4.37 2.04 11.41
N ILE A 61 5.56 1.89 10.84
CA ILE A 61 6.31 3.03 10.29
C ILE A 61 5.70 3.44 8.93
N PRO A 62 5.24 4.70 8.78
CA PRO A 62 4.70 5.22 7.53
C PRO A 62 5.83 5.68 6.61
N TRP A 63 6.58 4.73 6.05
CA TRP A 63 7.76 4.99 5.22
C TRP A 63 7.48 5.92 4.03
N GLU A 64 6.26 5.89 3.50
CA GLU A 64 5.78 6.74 2.41
C GLU A 64 5.80 8.22 2.77
N MET A 65 5.66 8.55 4.07
CA MET A 65 5.63 9.91 4.61
C MET A 65 7.00 10.45 5.00
N VAL A 66 8.08 9.67 4.87
CA VAL A 66 9.42 10.18 5.16
C VAL A 66 9.76 11.29 4.17
N LYS A 67 10.19 12.45 4.68
CA LYS A 67 10.57 13.63 3.89
C LYS A 67 12.02 13.99 4.18
N PRO A 68 12.96 13.70 3.25
CA PRO A 68 14.36 14.05 3.42
C PRO A 68 14.58 15.56 3.54
N TYR A 69 15.34 15.98 4.55
CA TYR A 69 15.83 17.35 4.70
C TYR A 69 17.29 17.38 5.19
N GLU A 70 17.98 18.50 4.97
CA GLU A 70 19.31 18.77 5.51
C GLU A 70 19.46 20.29 5.74
N PHE A 71 19.88 20.69 6.93
CA PHE A 71 20.20 22.10 7.19
C PHE A 71 21.46 22.48 6.41
N GLY A 72 21.44 23.66 5.79
CA GLY A 72 22.62 24.22 5.16
C GLY A 72 23.70 24.55 6.20
N GLU A 73 24.97 24.43 5.82
CA GLU A 73 26.04 25.03 6.61
C GLU A 73 26.04 26.57 6.45
N ASP A 74 26.69 27.30 7.35
CA ASP A 74 26.66 28.77 7.41
C ASP A 74 26.73 29.47 6.03
N GLY A 75 25.59 30.01 5.59
CA GLY A 75 25.44 30.75 4.33
C GLY A 75 24.95 29.94 3.13
N GLU A 76 24.70 28.64 3.30
CA GLU A 76 24.01 27.77 2.35
C GLU A 76 22.52 27.66 2.69
N ASP A 77 21.69 27.49 1.66
CA ASP A 77 20.25 27.28 1.85
C ASP A 77 19.98 25.86 2.34
N ASP A 78 18.97 25.71 3.20
CA ASP A 78 18.45 24.41 3.62
C ASP A 78 18.00 23.59 2.41
N GLN A 79 18.32 22.30 2.43
CA GLN A 79 17.92 21.36 1.40
C GLN A 79 16.71 20.56 1.86
N SER A 80 15.74 20.41 0.95
CA SER A 80 14.56 19.58 1.15
C SER A 80 14.23 18.82 -0.12
N ASP A 81 13.60 17.66 0.04
CA ASP A 81 13.14 16.81 -1.05
C ASP A 81 11.64 16.49 -0.89
N GLY A 82 11.05 15.89 -1.93
CA GLY A 82 9.68 15.37 -1.83
C GLY A 82 9.60 14.17 -0.89
N PHE A 83 8.38 13.80 -0.51
CA PHE A 83 8.14 12.58 0.27
C PHE A 83 8.70 11.36 -0.50
N LEU A 84 9.11 10.30 0.20
CA LEU A 84 9.67 9.11 -0.47
C LEU A 84 8.69 8.51 -1.49
N ALA A 85 7.39 8.52 -1.21
CA ALA A 85 6.37 8.04 -2.13
C ALA A 85 6.11 8.98 -3.33
N GLU A 86 6.50 10.24 -3.24
CA GLU A 86 6.43 11.19 -4.37
C GLU A 86 7.63 11.07 -5.29
N THR A 87 8.80 10.77 -4.71
CA THR A 87 10.07 10.80 -5.42
C THR A 87 10.51 9.43 -5.91
N PHE A 88 10.10 8.34 -5.25
CA PHE A 88 10.41 6.96 -5.63
C PHE A 88 9.14 6.14 -5.88
N GLN A 89 9.31 5.08 -6.68
CA GLN A 89 8.42 3.93 -6.64
C GLN A 89 8.74 3.13 -5.37
N THR A 90 8.08 3.50 -4.27
CA THR A 90 8.26 2.87 -2.95
C THR A 90 7.56 1.53 -2.87
N CYS A 91 8.27 0.55 -2.30
CA CYS A 91 7.72 -0.74 -1.95
C CYS A 91 8.24 -1.15 -0.58
N ARG A 92 7.36 -1.68 0.26
CA ARG A 92 7.73 -2.25 1.54
C ARG A 92 7.62 -3.78 1.50
N TRP A 93 8.62 -4.44 2.06
CA TRP A 93 8.69 -5.89 2.20
C TRP A 93 9.02 -6.27 3.64
N LEU A 94 8.47 -7.39 4.12
CA LEU A 94 8.83 -7.89 5.44
C LEU A 94 10.27 -8.41 5.43
N ALA A 95 11.01 -8.15 6.52
CA ALA A 95 12.35 -8.69 6.67
C ALA A 95 12.33 -10.24 6.56
N GLY A 96 13.23 -10.80 5.74
CA GLY A 96 13.27 -12.24 5.47
C GLY A 96 13.62 -12.54 4.01
N ARG A 97 12.93 -13.52 3.40
CA ARG A 97 13.11 -13.80 1.97
C ARG A 97 12.61 -12.60 1.18
N GLY A 98 13.49 -12.02 0.36
CA GLY A 98 13.15 -10.91 -0.53
C GLY A 98 12.08 -11.27 -1.56
N PRO A 99 11.63 -10.29 -2.36
CA PRO A 99 10.65 -10.53 -3.41
C PRO A 99 11.15 -11.61 -4.38
N PHE A 100 10.22 -12.41 -4.91
CA PHE A 100 10.55 -13.42 -5.93
C PHE A 100 11.01 -12.74 -7.23
N ASP A 101 12.03 -13.31 -7.90
CA ASP A 101 12.59 -12.80 -9.16
C ASP A 101 11.57 -12.72 -10.31
N GLY A 102 10.45 -13.44 -10.18
CA GLY A 102 9.32 -13.34 -11.08
C GLY A 102 8.09 -14.05 -10.53
N VAL A 103 6.94 -13.39 -10.63
CA VAL A 103 5.64 -14.00 -10.31
C VAL A 103 4.82 -14.10 -11.59
N ARG A 104 4.46 -15.33 -11.97
CA ARG A 104 3.54 -15.57 -13.08
C ARG A 104 2.11 -15.61 -12.53
N VAL A 105 1.27 -14.68 -12.98
CA VAL A 105 -0.16 -14.63 -12.63
C VAL A 105 -0.97 -15.26 -13.77
N GLN A 106 -1.62 -16.39 -13.48
CA GLN A 106 -2.50 -17.13 -14.39
C GLN A 106 -3.98 -16.84 -14.13
N ALA A 107 -4.34 -16.46 -12.90
CA ALA A 107 -5.71 -16.14 -12.52
C ALA A 107 -5.73 -14.89 -11.63
N ALA A 108 -6.54 -13.91 -12.02
CA ALA A 108 -6.73 -12.64 -11.33
C ALA A 108 -8.22 -12.40 -11.07
N THR A 109 -8.53 -12.00 -9.84
CA THR A 109 -9.86 -11.52 -9.45
C THR A 109 -9.81 -10.00 -9.29
N VAL A 110 -10.68 -9.29 -9.98
CA VAL A 110 -10.75 -7.83 -9.99
C VAL A 110 -12.09 -7.40 -9.41
N VAL A 111 -12.05 -6.77 -8.24
CA VAL A 111 -13.23 -6.32 -7.49
C VAL A 111 -13.47 -4.84 -7.79
N VAL A 112 -14.49 -4.59 -8.61
CA VAL A 112 -14.88 -3.24 -9.07
C VAL A 112 -16.39 -3.11 -8.89
N PRO A 113 -16.85 -2.66 -7.71
CA PRO A 113 -18.27 -2.43 -7.45
C PRO A 113 -18.83 -1.34 -8.38
N LYS A 114 -20.13 -1.40 -8.70
CA LYS A 114 -20.83 -0.34 -9.45
C LYS A 114 -21.11 0.88 -8.55
N LEU A 115 -20.05 1.63 -8.27
CA LEU A 115 -20.09 2.89 -7.52
C LEU A 115 -19.69 4.05 -8.44
N ASP A 116 -19.86 5.30 -7.99
CA ASP A 116 -19.52 6.49 -8.76
C ASP A 116 -18.00 6.77 -8.76
N LEU A 117 -17.25 5.81 -9.31
CA LEU A 117 -15.80 5.82 -9.41
C LEU A 117 -15.39 5.69 -10.89
N PRO A 118 -15.29 6.80 -11.65
CA PRO A 118 -15.02 6.76 -13.08
C PRO A 118 -13.67 6.09 -13.43
N PHE A 119 -12.68 6.19 -12.54
CA PHE A 119 -11.38 5.54 -12.71
C PHE A 119 -11.41 4.03 -12.45
N ALA A 120 -12.24 3.57 -11.51
CA ALA A 120 -12.37 2.13 -11.22
C ALA A 120 -12.87 1.34 -12.44
N ARG A 121 -13.75 1.94 -13.26
CA ARG A 121 -14.18 1.33 -14.53
C ARG A 121 -13.02 1.20 -15.52
N ARG A 122 -12.19 2.25 -15.65
CA ARG A 122 -11.02 2.22 -16.54
C ARG A 122 -10.01 1.16 -16.09
N GLU A 123 -9.81 1.01 -14.78
CA GLU A 123 -8.97 -0.06 -14.24
C GLU A 123 -9.53 -1.45 -14.58
N GLN A 124 -10.84 -1.67 -14.41
CA GLN A 124 -11.48 -2.93 -14.79
C GLN A 124 -11.26 -3.24 -16.29
N GLU A 125 -11.51 -2.26 -17.15
CA GLU A 125 -11.34 -2.39 -18.60
C GLU A 125 -9.88 -2.67 -18.96
N TYR A 126 -8.92 -2.06 -18.28
CA TYR A 126 -7.50 -2.35 -18.46
C TYR A 126 -7.15 -3.80 -18.12
N PHE A 127 -7.61 -4.30 -16.96
CA PHE A 127 -7.37 -5.69 -16.58
C PHE A 127 -7.97 -6.67 -17.58
N VAL A 128 -9.24 -6.48 -17.96
CA VAL A 128 -9.98 -7.41 -18.82
C VAL A 128 -9.50 -7.35 -20.27
N ASN A 129 -9.34 -6.15 -20.83
CA ASN A 129 -9.12 -5.97 -22.27
C ASN A 129 -7.65 -5.84 -22.66
N THR A 130 -6.77 -5.51 -21.71
CA THR A 130 -5.34 -5.29 -21.99
C THR A 130 -4.46 -6.30 -21.25
N LEU A 131 -4.50 -6.30 -19.92
CA LEU A 131 -3.57 -7.10 -19.11
C LEU A 131 -3.83 -8.61 -19.27
N GLY A 132 -5.08 -9.04 -19.16
CA GLY A 132 -5.50 -10.44 -19.29
C GLY A 132 -5.00 -11.07 -20.60
N PRO A 133 -5.35 -10.52 -21.77
CA PRO A 133 -4.86 -11.01 -23.06
C PRO A 133 -3.34 -10.94 -23.20
N ALA A 134 -2.70 -9.82 -22.83
CA ALA A 134 -1.26 -9.64 -22.99
C ALA A 134 -0.42 -10.60 -22.12
N ARG A 135 -0.98 -11.07 -20.99
CA ARG A 135 -0.29 -11.95 -20.03
C ARG A 135 -0.85 -13.37 -19.99
N GLN A 136 -1.87 -13.68 -20.80
CA GLN A 136 -2.61 -14.94 -20.77
C GLN A 136 -3.15 -15.24 -19.36
N THR A 137 -3.62 -14.20 -18.68
CA THR A 137 -4.20 -14.27 -17.33
C THR A 137 -5.72 -14.34 -17.45
N LEU A 138 -6.33 -15.35 -16.82
CA LEU A 138 -7.78 -15.40 -16.64
C LEU A 138 -8.19 -14.30 -15.67
N VAL A 139 -9.05 -13.39 -16.11
CA VAL A 139 -9.55 -12.28 -15.30
C VAL A 139 -11.02 -12.51 -14.98
N THR A 140 -11.34 -12.61 -13.69
CA THR A 140 -12.71 -12.66 -13.16
C THR A 140 -13.04 -11.33 -12.53
N THR A 141 -14.19 -10.74 -12.85
CA THR A 141 -14.64 -9.48 -12.23
C THR A 141 -15.74 -9.74 -11.22
N LEU A 142 -15.62 -9.15 -10.03
CA LEU A 142 -16.60 -9.24 -8.95
C LEU A 142 -17.08 -7.85 -8.56
N GLN A 143 -18.35 -7.76 -8.16
CA GLN A 143 -18.99 -6.48 -7.76
C GLN A 143 -19.63 -6.57 -6.38
N ARG A 144 -20.08 -7.79 -6.00
CA ARG A 144 -20.81 -8.07 -4.78
C ARG A 144 -19.89 -8.68 -3.71
N ARG A 145 -20.17 -8.32 -2.47
CA ARG A 145 -19.66 -8.86 -1.23
C ARG A 145 -19.88 -10.37 -1.15
N ALA A 146 -21.07 -10.86 -1.45
CA ALA A 146 -21.37 -12.30 -1.38
C ALA A 146 -20.43 -13.11 -2.28
N ASP A 147 -20.29 -12.71 -3.56
CA ASP A 147 -19.43 -13.40 -4.52
C ASP A 147 -17.95 -13.34 -4.11
N LEU A 148 -17.52 -12.25 -3.47
CA LEU A 148 -16.16 -12.10 -2.97
C LEU A 148 -15.88 -13.02 -1.77
N LEU A 149 -16.83 -13.16 -0.85
CA LEU A 149 -16.70 -14.08 0.29
C LEU A 149 -16.67 -15.53 -0.17
N ASP A 150 -17.47 -15.90 -1.17
CA ASP A 150 -17.42 -17.22 -1.80
C ASP A 150 -16.04 -17.44 -2.45
N ALA A 151 -15.53 -16.45 -3.18
CA ALA A 151 -14.18 -16.51 -3.74
C ALA A 151 -13.09 -16.65 -2.65
N PHE A 152 -13.21 -15.99 -1.51
CA PHE A 152 -12.26 -16.15 -0.40
C PHE A 152 -12.27 -17.56 0.20
N ALA A 153 -13.44 -18.19 0.26
CA ALA A 153 -13.60 -19.54 0.74
C ALA A 153 -13.00 -20.55 -0.25
N ASP A 154 -13.30 -20.39 -1.54
CA ASP A 154 -12.93 -21.32 -2.61
C ASP A 154 -11.47 -21.15 -3.08
N GLY A 155 -11.01 -19.91 -3.21
CA GLY A 155 -9.71 -19.56 -3.77
C GLY A 155 -9.70 -19.53 -5.30
N GLY A 156 -8.62 -20.03 -5.92
CA GLY A 156 -8.51 -20.12 -7.39
C GLY A 156 -7.95 -18.87 -8.10
N PHE A 157 -7.48 -17.88 -7.34
CA PHE A 157 -6.82 -16.70 -7.87
C PHE A 157 -5.43 -16.51 -7.25
N GLN A 158 -4.53 -15.91 -8.02
CA GLN A 158 -3.17 -15.58 -7.63
C GLN A 158 -2.97 -14.07 -7.45
N LEU A 159 -3.87 -13.28 -8.03
CA LEU A 159 -3.93 -11.84 -7.89
C LEU A 159 -5.35 -11.41 -7.52
N LEU A 160 -5.46 -10.48 -6.57
CA LEU A 160 -6.71 -9.87 -6.16
C LEU A 160 -6.55 -8.34 -6.23
N HIS A 161 -7.30 -7.68 -7.09
CA HIS A 161 -7.28 -6.22 -7.25
C HIS A 161 -8.58 -5.61 -6.71
N PHE A 162 -8.49 -4.57 -5.90
CA PHE A 162 -9.63 -3.79 -5.42
C PHE A 162 -9.59 -2.37 -5.96
N ALA A 163 -10.68 -1.97 -6.63
CA ALA A 163 -10.96 -0.56 -6.94
C ALA A 163 -12.35 -0.22 -6.41
N ALA A 164 -12.40 0.25 -5.16
CA ALA A 164 -13.62 0.51 -4.41
C ALA A 164 -13.46 1.73 -3.49
N HIS A 165 -14.57 2.21 -2.92
CA HIS A 165 -14.49 3.17 -1.82
C HIS A 165 -13.99 2.46 -0.57
N GLY A 166 -12.98 3.03 0.08
CA GLY A 166 -12.57 2.68 1.43
C GLY A 166 -12.94 3.82 2.39
N ARG A 167 -13.28 3.47 3.63
CA ARG A 167 -13.41 4.42 4.74
C ARG A 167 -12.49 3.95 5.85
N PHE A 168 -11.53 4.80 6.23
CA PHE A 168 -10.68 4.53 7.39
C PHE A 168 -11.40 4.94 8.67
N ASP A 169 -11.47 4.03 9.64
CA ASP A 169 -11.90 4.33 11.00
C ASP A 169 -10.66 4.36 11.91
N GLY A 170 -10.27 5.56 12.35
CA GLY A 170 -9.10 5.75 13.20
C GLY A 170 -9.30 5.30 14.65
N ALA A 171 -10.56 5.14 15.11
CA ALA A 171 -10.85 4.66 16.45
C ALA A 171 -10.84 3.12 16.49
N ASP A 172 -11.28 2.48 15.41
CA ASP A 172 -11.24 1.03 15.24
C ASP A 172 -10.82 0.66 13.81
N PRO A 173 -9.51 0.47 13.55
CA PRO A 173 -9.02 0.10 12.23
C PRO A 173 -9.64 -1.20 11.68
N ASP A 174 -10.01 -2.15 12.54
CA ASP A 174 -10.64 -3.41 12.13
C ASP A 174 -12.09 -3.22 11.62
N ALA A 175 -12.68 -2.05 11.89
CA ALA A 175 -13.98 -1.63 11.40
C ALA A 175 -13.92 -0.81 10.10
N SER A 176 -12.73 -0.61 9.49
CA SER A 176 -12.55 0.18 8.26
C SER A 176 -13.11 -0.56 7.02
N PRO A 177 -14.26 -0.18 6.43
CA PRO A 177 -14.87 -0.97 5.37
C PRO A 177 -14.36 -0.62 3.98
N LEU A 178 -14.42 -1.63 3.10
CA LEU A 178 -14.52 -1.47 1.66
C LEU A 178 -15.99 -1.59 1.23
N THR A 179 -16.50 -0.58 0.52
CA THR A 179 -17.88 -0.59 0.02
C THR A 179 -17.99 -1.44 -1.25
N LEU A 180 -18.90 -2.41 -1.26
CA LEU A 180 -19.24 -3.27 -2.39
C LEU A 180 -20.71 -3.06 -2.79
N GLN A 181 -21.15 -3.67 -3.89
CA GLN A 181 -22.48 -3.39 -4.46
C GLN A 181 -23.66 -3.73 -3.52
N ASP A 182 -23.52 -4.76 -2.68
CA ASP A 182 -24.55 -5.31 -1.80
C ASP A 182 -24.16 -5.28 -0.31
N GLY A 183 -23.12 -4.52 0.06
CA GLY A 183 -22.72 -4.34 1.45
C GLY A 183 -21.27 -3.90 1.62
N GLU A 184 -20.79 -3.92 2.86
CA GLU A 184 -19.42 -3.58 3.21
C GLU A 184 -18.59 -4.86 3.51
N LEU A 185 -17.30 -4.83 3.16
CA LEU A 185 -16.31 -5.80 3.60
C LEU A 185 -15.38 -5.13 4.62
N THR A 186 -15.30 -5.67 5.82
CA THR A 186 -14.44 -5.19 6.90
C THR A 186 -13.34 -6.20 7.22
N PRO A 187 -12.18 -5.77 7.76
CA PRO A 187 -11.09 -6.66 8.17
C PRO A 187 -11.52 -7.82 9.09
N ASP A 188 -12.41 -7.59 10.04
CA ASP A 188 -12.92 -8.60 10.99
C ASP A 188 -13.57 -9.81 10.29
N GLN A 189 -14.21 -9.58 9.15
CA GLN A 189 -14.85 -10.61 8.32
C GLN A 189 -13.84 -11.45 7.53
N MET A 190 -12.58 -11.01 7.45
CA MET A 190 -11.48 -11.74 6.82
C MET A 190 -10.77 -12.67 7.82
N SER A 191 -11.54 -13.41 8.60
CA SER A 191 -11.01 -14.29 9.66
C SER A 191 -11.68 -15.67 9.67
N GLY A 192 -10.99 -16.66 10.24
CA GLY A 192 -11.54 -18.02 10.39
C GLY A 192 -11.55 -18.84 9.10
N SER A 193 -12.51 -19.76 9.00
CA SER A 193 -12.62 -20.75 7.91
C SER A 193 -13.21 -20.18 6.62
N SER A 194 -13.89 -19.03 6.68
CA SER A 194 -14.48 -18.35 5.51
C SER A 194 -13.44 -17.87 4.51
N ILE A 195 -12.17 -17.74 4.93
CA ILE A 195 -11.05 -17.31 4.06
C ILE A 195 -10.08 -18.44 3.73
N ARG A 196 -10.53 -19.70 3.77
CA ARG A 196 -9.67 -20.87 3.57
C ARG A 196 -8.90 -20.81 2.24
N GLY A 197 -9.59 -20.50 1.14
CA GLY A 197 -9.00 -20.36 -0.19
C GLY A 197 -7.92 -19.29 -0.22
N LEU A 198 -8.24 -18.10 0.33
CA LEU A 198 -7.31 -16.97 0.45
C LEU A 198 -6.04 -17.35 1.24
N ARG A 199 -6.19 -18.04 2.38
CA ARG A 199 -5.07 -18.47 3.23
C ARG A 199 -4.18 -19.52 2.56
N THR A 200 -4.78 -20.39 1.74
CA THR A 200 -4.07 -21.48 1.07
C THR A 200 -3.29 -20.95 -0.12
N GLN A 201 -3.89 -20.06 -0.92
CA GLN A 201 -3.30 -19.52 -2.15
C GLN A 201 -2.30 -18.39 -1.89
N LYS A 202 -2.50 -17.60 -0.83
CA LYS A 202 -1.66 -16.41 -0.50
C LYS A 202 -1.45 -15.50 -1.73
N PRO A 203 -2.55 -14.98 -2.31
CA PRO A 203 -2.48 -14.20 -3.54
C PRO A 203 -1.79 -12.85 -3.29
N ILE A 204 -1.29 -12.26 -4.37
CA ILE A 204 -0.86 -10.87 -4.39
C ILE A 204 -2.10 -9.99 -4.35
N VAL A 205 -2.16 -9.05 -3.40
CA VAL A 205 -3.28 -8.12 -3.26
C VAL A 205 -2.84 -6.72 -3.68
N PHE A 206 -3.57 -6.13 -4.60
CA PHE A 206 -3.48 -4.72 -4.96
C PHE A 206 -4.76 -4.01 -4.53
N SER A 207 -4.63 -2.84 -3.92
CA SER A 207 -5.78 -2.02 -3.51
C SER A 207 -5.50 -0.57 -3.88
N THR A 208 -6.42 0.03 -4.64
CA THR A 208 -6.47 1.46 -4.94
C THR A 208 -7.73 2.05 -4.31
N PRO A 209 -7.76 2.25 -2.99
CA PRO A 209 -8.91 2.89 -2.36
C PRO A 209 -8.97 4.36 -2.81
N ALA A 210 -10.18 4.83 -3.12
CA ALA A 210 -10.41 6.22 -3.52
C ALA A 210 -10.04 7.25 -2.42
N TYR A 211 -9.85 6.80 -1.18
CA TYR A 211 -9.26 7.54 -0.06
C TYR A 211 -8.54 6.56 0.88
N GLY A 212 -7.26 6.81 1.17
CA GLY A 212 -6.49 6.07 2.19
C GLY A 212 -5.40 5.16 1.61
N ALA A 213 -4.19 5.70 1.43
CA ALA A 213 -3.03 4.91 1.07
C ALA A 213 -2.76 3.80 2.11
N SER A 214 -2.82 2.55 1.68
CA SER A 214 -2.05 1.44 2.25
C SER A 214 -2.21 0.17 1.41
N CYS A 215 -1.09 -0.39 0.96
CA CYS A 215 -1.04 -1.76 0.47
C CYS A 215 -1.29 -2.72 1.64
N LEU A 216 -2.49 -3.30 1.72
CA LEU A 216 -2.80 -4.37 2.67
C LEU A 216 -2.15 -5.69 2.23
N CYS A 217 -0.99 -6.01 2.81
CA CYS A 217 -0.46 -7.37 2.81
C CYS A 217 -1.02 -8.14 4.02
N ALA A 218 -1.95 -9.06 3.79
CA ALA A 218 -2.52 -9.87 4.84
C ALA A 218 -1.56 -10.97 5.33
N HIS A 219 -1.03 -10.88 6.56
CA HIS A 219 -0.80 -12.09 7.36
C HIS A 219 -0.80 -11.90 8.88
N ARG A 220 -1.40 -12.89 9.55
CA ARG A 220 -1.53 -13.01 11.00
C ARG A 220 -0.32 -13.75 11.59
N SER A 221 0.23 -13.21 12.66
CA SER A 221 1.29 -13.82 13.48
C SER A 221 0.80 -15.12 14.13
N GLY A 222 1.52 -16.22 13.90
CA GLY A 222 1.26 -17.50 14.57
C GLY A 222 1.90 -17.50 15.95
N ARG A 223 1.10 -17.55 17.02
CA ARG A 223 1.59 -17.88 18.37
C ARG A 223 2.18 -19.29 18.33
N LEU A 224 3.49 -19.40 18.50
CA LEU A 224 4.14 -20.65 18.90
C LEU A 224 3.75 -20.93 20.35
N GLY A 225 2.86 -21.91 20.54
CA GLY A 225 2.61 -22.50 21.84
C GLY A 225 3.86 -23.23 22.31
N GLY A 226 4.50 -22.71 23.37
CA GLY A 226 5.54 -23.42 24.09
C GLY A 226 4.95 -24.66 24.75
N GLN A 227 5.35 -25.84 24.27
CA GLN A 227 5.21 -27.06 25.04
C GLN A 227 6.22 -27.00 26.19
N THR A 228 5.72 -26.99 27.42
CA THR A 228 6.51 -27.31 28.61
C THR A 228 6.82 -28.80 28.59
N GLY A 229 8.07 -29.13 28.29
CA GLY A 229 8.65 -30.46 28.47
C GLY A 229 9.00 -30.70 29.94
N GLN A 230 8.78 -31.94 30.36
CA GLN A 230 9.01 -32.54 31.68
C GLN A 230 10.46 -32.44 32.17
#